data_AF-A0A533VJC7-F1
#
_entry.id   AF-A0A533VJC7-F1
#
_cell.length_a   1.000
_cell.length_b   1.000
_cell.length_c   1.000
_cell.angle_alpha   90.00
_cell.angle_beta   90.00
_cell.angle_gamma   90.00
#
_symmetry.space_group_name_H-M   'P 1'
#
loop_
_entity.id
_entity.type
_entity.pdbx_description
1 polymer ?
#
loop_
_entity_poly.entity_id
_entity_poly.type
_entity_poly.pdbx_seq_one_letter_code
_entity_poly.pdbx_strand_id
1 'polypeptide(L)'
;MRVVDPYAKRLLWFVFMGSKGGLNRIRLISAIRKNPLNANQLAKELGLDYKAIQHHIGVLEKNNLITRVGDKYGAVIFISTFLEVNLEAFDEIVTKLEKSK
;
A
#
# COMPACT_ATOMS: atom_id res chain seq x y z
N MET A 1 20.99 -12.06 -6.34
CA MET A 1 19.82 -11.19 -6.60
C MET A 1 18.59 -12.01 -6.26
N ARG A 2 17.72 -11.58 -5.33
CA ARG A 2 16.49 -12.32 -5.05
C ARG A 2 15.64 -12.25 -6.32
N VAL A 3 15.14 -13.37 -6.80
CA VAL A 3 14.21 -13.38 -7.93
C VAL A 3 12.90 -12.81 -7.39
N VAL A 4 12.45 -11.69 -7.94
CA VAL A 4 11.13 -11.13 -7.64
C VAL A 4 10.07 -12.18 -7.94
N ASP A 5 9.24 -12.49 -6.95
CA ASP A 5 8.15 -13.46 -7.11
C ASP A 5 7.19 -13.00 -8.23
N PRO A 6 7.05 -13.78 -9.33
CA PRO A 6 6.17 -13.43 -10.44
C PRO A 6 4.69 -13.33 -10.04
N TYR A 7 4.25 -14.04 -9.00
CA TYR A 7 2.89 -13.94 -8.47
C TYR A 7 2.70 -12.64 -7.71
N ALA A 8 3.65 -12.28 -6.83
CA ALA A 8 3.60 -11.01 -6.11
C ALA A 8 3.61 -9.82 -7.09
N LYS A 9 4.47 -9.86 -8.10
CA LYS A 9 4.53 -8.82 -9.15
C LYS A 9 3.21 -8.66 -9.90
N ARG A 10 2.55 -9.76 -10.27
CA ARG A 10 1.24 -9.72 -10.93
C ARG A 10 0.14 -9.17 -10.02
N LEU A 11 0.11 -9.58 -8.76
CA LEU A 11 -0.83 -9.06 -7.77
C LEU A 11 -0.65 -7.55 -7.57
N LEU A 12 0.58 -7.09 -7.34
CA LEU A 12 0.87 -5.67 -7.14
C LEU A 12 0.53 -4.85 -8.39
N TRP A 13 0.83 -5.38 -9.59
CA TRP A 13 0.41 -4.74 -10.84
C TRP A 13 -1.10 -4.61 -10.94
N PHE A 14 -1.85 -5.69 -10.68
CA PHE A 14 -3.32 -5.65 -10.66
C PHE A 14 -3.84 -4.64 -9.64
N VAL A 15 -3.32 -4.67 -8.42
CA VAL A 15 -3.74 -3.76 -7.35
C VAL A 15 -3.46 -2.33 -7.78
N PHE A 16 -2.24 -1.95 -8.16
CA PHE A 16 -1.92 -0.54 -8.41
C PHE A 16 -2.31 -0.06 -9.79
N MET A 17 -2.02 -0.80 -10.85
CA MET A 17 -2.25 -0.35 -12.22
C MET A 17 -3.68 -0.63 -12.72
N GLY A 18 -4.39 -1.56 -12.10
CA GLY A 18 -5.73 -1.97 -12.53
C GLY A 18 -6.87 -1.02 -12.14
N SER A 19 -6.62 0.07 -11.42
CA SER A 19 -7.70 1.01 -11.06
C SER A 19 -7.23 2.46 -10.88
N LYS A 20 -8.17 3.40 -11.03
CA LYS A 20 -7.97 4.85 -10.81
C LYS A 20 -7.39 5.19 -9.43
N GLY A 21 -7.61 4.34 -8.42
CA GLY A 21 -7.08 4.52 -7.06
C GLY A 21 -5.64 4.01 -6.86
N GLY A 22 -4.96 3.59 -7.92
CA GLY A 22 -3.60 3.03 -7.89
C GLY A 22 -2.57 3.89 -7.18
N LEU A 23 -2.45 5.13 -7.66
CA LEU A 23 -1.43 6.06 -7.18
C LEU A 23 -1.60 6.38 -5.69
N ASN A 24 -2.84 6.55 -5.21
CA ASN A 24 -3.09 6.79 -3.79
C ASN A 24 -2.75 5.58 -2.91
N ARG A 25 -2.97 4.36 -3.40
CA ARG A 25 -2.56 3.14 -2.68
C ARG A 25 -1.04 2.99 -2.59
N ILE A 26 -0.31 3.38 -3.64
CA ILE A 26 1.15 3.44 -3.60
C ILE A 26 1.61 4.47 -2.55
N ARG A 27 1.06 5.68 -2.58
CA ARG A 27 1.36 6.73 -1.58
C ARG A 27 1.09 6.25 -0.16
N LEU A 28 0.00 5.52 0.05
CA LEU A 28 -0.37 4.97 1.35
C LEU A 28 0.59 3.91 1.85
N ILE A 29 0.99 2.95 0.99
CA ILE A 29 2.03 1.98 1.34
C ILE A 29 3.35 2.67 1.64
N SER A 30 3.78 3.65 0.83
CA SER A 30 5.03 4.37 1.07
C SER A 30 5.02 5.13 2.40
N ALA A 31 3.88 5.73 2.76
CA ALA A 31 3.71 6.39 4.06
C ALA A 31 3.79 5.38 5.22
N ILE A 32 3.06 4.26 5.14
CA ILE A 32 3.05 3.21 6.17
C ILE A 32 4.44 2.57 6.33
N ARG A 33 5.13 2.30 5.22
CA ARG A 33 6.49 1.74 5.24
C ARG A 33 7.47 2.67 5.93
N LYS A 34 7.32 3.99 5.73
CA LYS A 34 8.15 5.00 6.39
C LYS A 34 7.84 5.09 7.89
N ASN A 35 6.57 5.10 8.24
CA ASN A 35 6.11 5.11 9.63
C ASN A 35 4.72 4.45 9.71
N PRO A 36 4.51 3.44 10.57
CA PRO A 36 3.18 2.89 10.80
C PRO A 36 2.22 3.96 11.34
N LEU A 37 1.04 4.05 10.74
CA LEU A 37 0.05 5.11 11.01
C LEU A 37 -1.35 4.53 11.05
N ASN A 38 -2.25 5.15 11.82
CA ASN A 38 -3.67 4.83 11.73
C ASN A 38 -4.35 5.58 10.56
N ALA A 39 -5.59 5.21 10.25
CA ALA A 39 -6.33 5.77 9.11
C ALA A 39 -6.54 7.30 9.20
N ASN A 40 -6.75 7.86 10.39
CA ASN A 40 -6.90 9.31 10.57
C ASN A 40 -5.60 10.04 10.27
N GLN A 41 -4.47 9.48 10.69
CA GLN A 41 -3.16 10.05 10.41
C GLN A 41 -2.82 9.96 8.93
N LEU A 42 -3.13 8.85 8.26
CA LEU A 42 -2.93 8.71 6.82
C LEU A 42 -3.76 9.70 6.00
N ALA A 43 -5.00 9.97 6.41
CA ALA A 43 -5.83 11.00 5.77
C ALA A 43 -5.18 12.38 5.83
N LYS A 44 -4.64 12.75 7.00
CA LYS A 44 -3.92 14.02 7.20
C LYS A 44 -2.63 14.07 6.40
N GLU A 45 -1.78 13.04 6.53
CA GLU A 45 -0.48 12.96 5.85
C GLU A 45 -0.61 13.05 4.32
N LEU A 46 -1.63 12.39 3.76
CA LEU A 46 -1.82 12.32 2.30
C LEU A 46 -2.73 13.43 1.74
N GLY A 47 -3.36 14.22 2.60
CA GLY A 47 -4.35 15.23 2.21
C GLY A 47 -5.57 14.62 1.52
N LEU A 48 -6.01 13.43 1.94
CA LEU A 48 -7.12 12.68 1.34
C LEU A 48 -8.31 12.61 2.30
N ASP A 49 -9.51 12.49 1.74
CA ASP A 49 -10.70 12.31 2.57
C ASP A 49 -10.67 10.95 3.30
N TYR A 50 -11.23 10.93 4.50
CA TYR A 50 -11.19 9.75 5.36
C TYR A 50 -11.91 8.53 4.75
N LYS A 51 -12.99 8.71 3.99
CA LYS A 51 -13.71 7.61 3.34
C LYS A 51 -12.88 7.02 2.20
N ALA A 52 -12.18 7.84 1.41
CA ALA A 52 -11.22 7.35 0.41
C ALA A 52 -10.08 6.57 1.05
N ILE A 53 -9.53 7.05 2.17
CA ILE A 53 -8.51 6.32 2.92
C ILE A 53 -9.04 4.97 3.41
N GLN A 54 -10.23 4.93 4.02
CA GLN A 54 -10.85 3.66 4.45
C GLN A 54 -11.06 2.70 3.28
N HIS A 55 -11.51 3.21 2.13
CA HIS A 55 -11.67 2.41 0.92
C HIS A 55 -10.31 1.82 0.46
N HIS A 56 -9.26 2.64 0.37
CA HIS A 56 -7.93 2.19 -0.03
C HIS A 56 -7.33 1.16 0.94
N ILE A 57 -7.45 1.40 2.25
CA ILE A 57 -7.01 0.45 3.29
C ILE A 57 -7.74 -0.88 3.11
N GLY A 58 -9.07 -0.87 2.96
CA GLY A 58 -9.84 -2.10 2.76
C GLY A 58 -9.41 -2.89 1.52
N VAL A 59 -9.08 -2.19 0.41
CA VAL A 59 -8.55 -2.84 -0.79
C VAL A 59 -7.17 -3.46 -0.55
N LEU A 60 -6.27 -2.75 0.12
CA LEU A 60 -4.92 -3.24 0.40
C LEU A 60 -4.92 -4.41 1.38
N GLU A 61 -5.75 -4.35 2.41
CA GLU A 61 -5.93 -5.39 3.42
C GLU A 61 -6.52 -6.66 2.79
N LYS A 62 -7.54 -6.53 1.93
CA LYS A 62 -8.11 -7.66 1.17
C LYS A 62 -7.08 -8.36 0.27
N ASN A 63 -6.07 -7.63 -0.21
CA ASN A 63 -4.98 -8.18 -1.04
C ASN A 63 -3.74 -8.54 -0.21
N ASN A 64 -3.85 -8.61 1.12
CA ASN A 64 -2.76 -8.96 2.04
C ASN A 64 -1.51 -8.09 1.86
N LEU A 65 -1.68 -6.79 1.59
CA LEU A 65 -0.57 -5.84 1.45
C LEU A 65 -0.30 -5.05 2.73
N ILE A 66 -1.30 -4.96 3.60
CA ILE A 66 -1.22 -4.29 4.90
C ILE A 66 -1.92 -5.14 5.96
N THR A 67 -1.61 -4.87 7.22
CA THR A 67 -2.28 -5.44 8.39
C THR A 67 -2.59 -4.34 9.41
N ARG A 68 -3.58 -4.59 10.28
CA ARG A 68 -3.96 -3.68 11.37
C ARG A 68 -3.66 -4.32 12.71
N VAL A 69 -3.12 -3.53 13.64
CA VAL A 69 -2.88 -3.96 15.03
C VAL A 69 -3.58 -3.00 15.99
N GLY A 70 -4.29 -3.55 16.97
CA GLY A 70 -5.10 -2.81 17.95
C GLY A 70 -6.60 -2.81 17.65
N ASP A 71 -7.36 -2.10 18.47
CA ASP A 71 -8.82 -2.04 18.37
C ASP A 71 -9.30 -1.26 17.14
N LYS A 72 -10.52 -1.55 16.69
CA LYS A 72 -11.14 -0.98 15.46
C LYS A 72 -10.98 0.54 15.35
N TYR A 73 -11.03 1.27 16.47
CA TYR A 73 -10.78 2.70 16.51
C TYR A 73 -9.32 2.96 16.87
N GLY A 74 -8.56 3.50 15.89
CA GLY A 74 -7.17 3.88 16.12
C GLY A 74 -6.15 2.77 15.82
N ALA A 75 -6.58 1.61 15.31
CA ALA A 75 -5.68 0.55 14.85
C ALA A 75 -4.55 1.11 13.97
N VAL A 76 -3.32 0.77 14.34
CA VAL A 76 -2.12 1.16 13.60
C VAL A 76 -1.97 0.20 12.43
N ILE A 77 -1.68 0.76 11.26
CA ILE A 77 -1.56 0.01 10.02
C ILE A 77 -0.09 -0.19 9.73
N PHE A 78 0.26 -1.43 9.40
CA PHE A 78 1.60 -1.86 9.02
C PHE A 78 1.54 -2.46 7.61
N ILE A 79 2.68 -2.48 6.90
CA ILE A 79 2.80 -3.35 5.73
C ILE A 79 2.74 -4.81 6.20
N SER A 80 2.14 -5.68 5.39
CA SER A 80 2.08 -7.11 5.73
C SER A 80 3.44 -7.77 5.55
N THR A 81 3.66 -8.90 6.21
CA THR A 81 4.85 -9.75 5.96
C THR A 81 4.97 -10.14 4.49
N PHE A 82 3.83 -10.37 3.81
CA PHE A 82 3.82 -10.65 2.37
C PHE A 82 4.42 -9.50 1.56
N LEU A 83 4.05 -8.25 1.88
CA LEU A 83 4.62 -7.10 1.18
C LEU A 83 6.08 -6.87 1.58
N GLU A 84 6.44 -7.05 2.85
CA GLU A 84 7.82 -6.94 3.34
C GLU A 84 8.80 -7.83 2.56
N VAL A 85 8.45 -9.10 2.37
CA VAL A 85 9.30 -10.04 1.63
C VAL A 85 9.33 -9.77 0.12
N ASN A 86 8.36 -9.00 -0.40
CA ASN A 86 8.21 -8.66 -1.82
C ASN A 86 8.42 -7.16 -2.11
N LEU A 87 9.12 -6.43 -1.24
CA LEU A 87 9.33 -4.98 -1.41
C LEU A 87 10.04 -4.62 -2.72
N GLU A 88 10.94 -5.48 -3.21
CA GLU A 88 11.63 -5.27 -4.50
C GLU A 88 10.63 -5.18 -5.66
N ALA A 89 9.56 -6.00 -5.64
CA ALA A 89 8.50 -5.96 -6.64
C ALA A 89 7.68 -4.67 -6.57
N PHE A 90 7.44 -4.17 -5.35
CA PHE A 90 6.76 -2.89 -5.14
C PHE A 90 7.62 -1.72 -5.63
N ASP A 91 8.90 -1.69 -5.26
CA ASP A 91 9.85 -0.65 -5.63
C ASP A 91 10.02 -0.58 -7.16
N GLU A 92 10.07 -1.72 -7.86
CA GLU A 92 10.06 -1.76 -9.33
C GLU A 92 8.84 -1.06 -9.95
N ILE A 93 7.64 -1.23 -9.37
CA ILE A 93 6.41 -0.60 -9.85
C ILE A 93 6.46 0.92 -9.62
N VAL A 94 6.92 1.34 -8.44
CA VAL A 94 7.08 2.76 -8.11
C VAL A 94 8.05 3.45 -9.06
N THR A 95 9.24 2.87 -9.26
CA THR A 95 10.25 3.43 -10.18
C THR A 95 9.73 3.51 -11.63
N LYS A 96 8.95 2.53 -12.09
CA LYS A 96 8.36 2.59 -13.44
C LYS A 96 7.36 3.73 -13.59
N LEU A 97 6.56 4.00 -12.57
CA LEU A 97 5.61 5.12 -12.57
C LEU A 97 6.30 6.48 -12.57
N GLU A 98 7.39 6.61 -11.82
CA GLU A 98 8.19 7.84 -11.81
C GLU A 98 8.82 8.14 -13.18
N LYS A 99 9.31 7.10 -13.87
CA LYS A 99 9.90 7.23 -15.22
C LYS A 99 8.89 7.49 -16.33
N SER A 100 7.60 7.30 -16.05
CA SER A 100 6.51 7.48 -17.02
C SER A 100 5.81 8.84 -16.87
N LYS A 101 6.29 9.70 -15.96
CA LYS A 101 5.93 11.12 -15.85
C LYS A 101 6.91 11.98 -16.64
#